data_AF-A0A822FRG8-F1
#
_entry.id   AF-A0A822FRG8-F1
#
_cell.length_a   1.000
_cell.length_b   1.000
_cell.length_c   1.000
_cell.angle_alpha   90.00
_cell.angle_beta   90.00
_cell.angle_gamma   90.00
#
_symmetry.space_group_name_H-M   'P 1'
#
loop_
_entity.id
_entity.type
_entity.pdbx_description
1 polymer ?
#
loop_
_entity_poly.entity_id
_entity_poly.type
_entity_poly.pdbx_seq_one_letter_code
_entity_poly.pdbx_strand_id
1 'polypeptide(L)'
;YEDYIFADVRKRHDLAFAWLYQEFVYANGYLSILDPNKRKDFTKYDDTLCRLLEYLQEKPDQRDGLFSRLLSTAPLITDNALLVLKRYCQDETRSYLGMNTLRDLIFRRINMREKFLDILLDFTHNENVSVRNNAIRIAKSLHEKEEFKQSIERHALKFLKHLTASQPPEALFGDDKKSSTIPNDTWTEDSIRLCLPLYLSLMPSNHYLIQP
;
A
#
# COMPACT_ATOMS: atom_id res chain seq x y z
N TYR A 1 -28.90 -1.93 8.20
CA TYR A 1 -28.33 -0.83 7.41
C TYR A 1 -27.29 -1.33 6.42
N GLU A 2 -26.46 -2.31 6.81
CA GLU A 2 -25.40 -2.88 5.97
C GLU A 2 -25.91 -3.38 4.61
N ASP A 3 -26.91 -4.27 4.58
CA ASP A 3 -27.45 -4.81 3.32
C ASP A 3 -28.01 -3.73 2.38
N TYR A 4 -28.58 -2.66 2.94
CA TYR A 4 -29.07 -1.52 2.17
C TYR A 4 -27.92 -0.68 1.60
N ILE A 5 -26.83 -0.50 2.33
CA ILE A 5 -25.64 0.21 1.84
C ILE A 5 -24.97 -0.63 0.74
N PHE A 6 -24.74 -1.92 0.99
CA PHE A 6 -24.10 -2.84 0.05
C PHE A 6 -24.94 -3.14 -1.21
N ALA A 7 -26.26 -2.90 -1.18
CA ALA A 7 -27.10 -2.99 -2.38
C ALA A 7 -26.76 -1.93 -3.45
N ASP A 8 -26.36 -0.71 -3.04
CA ASP A 8 -25.94 0.35 -3.98
C ASP A 8 -24.97 1.33 -3.32
N VAL A 9 -23.74 0.84 -3.05
CA VAL A 9 -22.70 1.66 -2.39
C VAL A 9 -22.35 2.89 -3.22
N ARG A 10 -22.46 2.84 -4.56
CA ARG A 10 -22.13 4.00 -5.41
C ARG A 10 -23.07 5.17 -5.16
N LYS A 11 -24.37 4.93 -5.19
CA LYS A 11 -25.36 6.00 -4.92
C LYS A 11 -25.41 6.38 -3.44
N ARG A 12 -24.98 5.47 -2.55
CA ARG A 12 -25.09 5.62 -1.09
C ARG A 12 -23.73 5.75 -0.41
N HIS A 13 -22.70 6.20 -1.13
CA HIS A 13 -21.33 6.27 -0.63
C HIS A 13 -21.21 7.23 0.55
N ASP A 14 -21.94 8.36 0.53
CA ASP A 14 -21.97 9.30 1.65
C ASP A 14 -22.52 8.64 2.92
N LEU A 15 -23.53 7.79 2.79
CA LEU A 15 -24.08 7.02 3.91
C LEU A 15 -23.09 5.95 4.41
N ALA A 16 -22.40 5.27 3.49
CA ALA A 16 -21.35 4.32 3.83
C ALA A 16 -20.20 4.99 4.61
N PHE A 17 -19.79 6.19 4.19
CA PHE A 17 -18.71 6.93 4.83
C PHE A 17 -19.16 7.50 6.18
N ALA A 18 -20.39 7.98 6.28
CA ALA A 18 -20.98 8.41 7.55
C ALA A 18 -21.08 7.24 8.55
N TRP A 19 -21.47 6.06 8.07
CA TRP A 19 -21.49 4.85 8.90
C TRP A 19 -20.09 4.47 9.39
N LEU A 20 -19.09 4.45 8.51
CA LEU A 20 -17.70 4.19 8.91
C LEU A 20 -17.21 5.19 9.97
N TYR A 21 -17.53 6.48 9.80
CA TYR A 21 -17.17 7.51 10.76
C TYR A 21 -17.88 7.31 12.10
N GLN A 22 -19.15 6.93 12.08
CA GLN A 22 -19.90 6.59 13.27
C GLN A 22 -19.24 5.41 14.02
N GLU A 23 -18.86 4.33 13.33
CA GLU A 23 -18.14 3.20 13.95
C GLU A 23 -16.80 3.64 14.54
N PHE A 24 -16.08 4.57 13.90
CA PHE A 24 -14.85 5.13 14.46
C PHE A 24 -15.07 5.92 15.74
N VAL A 25 -16.15 6.72 15.80
CA VAL A 25 -16.52 7.49 17.00
C VAL A 25 -16.91 6.55 18.15
N TYR A 26 -17.66 5.49 17.85
CA TYR A 26 -17.97 4.43 18.81
C TYR A 26 -16.70 3.74 19.33
N ALA A 27 -15.79 3.35 18.43
CA ALA A 27 -14.53 2.69 18.75
C ALA A 27 -13.61 3.55 19.64
N ASN A 28 -13.58 4.86 19.43
CA ASN A 28 -12.80 5.78 20.26
C ASN A 28 -13.37 6.03 21.65
N GLY A 29 -14.57 5.55 21.94
CA GLY A 29 -15.20 5.72 23.24
C GLY A 29 -15.74 7.13 23.50
N TYR A 30 -15.92 7.96 22.47
CA TYR A 30 -16.52 9.29 22.63
C TYR A 30 -17.96 9.22 23.18
N LEU A 31 -18.65 8.09 22.95
CA LEU A 31 -19.98 7.79 23.52
C LEU A 31 -19.90 6.99 24.85
N SER A 32 -18.69 6.65 25.30
CA SER A 32 -18.39 5.88 26.51
C SER A 32 -18.00 6.77 27.70
N ILE A 33 -18.62 7.96 27.83
CA ILE A 33 -18.51 8.82 29.02
C ILE A 33 -18.91 8.05 30.30
N LEU A 34 -19.61 6.92 30.15
CA LEU A 34 -20.16 6.09 31.22
C LEU A 34 -19.20 5.01 31.75
N ASP A 35 -18.07 4.70 31.09
CA ASP A 35 -17.14 3.66 31.57
C ASP A 35 -15.66 4.01 31.28
N PRO A 36 -14.92 4.55 32.26
CA PRO A 36 -13.51 4.92 32.11
C PRO A 36 -12.54 3.74 31.94
N ASN A 37 -12.98 2.49 32.16
CA ASN A 37 -12.16 1.29 31.95
C ASN A 37 -12.37 0.63 30.58
N LYS A 38 -13.32 1.11 29.78
CA LYS A 38 -13.59 0.54 28.46
C LYS A 38 -12.45 0.88 27.51
N ARG A 39 -11.64 -0.12 27.17
CA ARG A 39 -10.57 0.01 26.17
C ARG A 39 -11.16 0.35 24.80
N LYS A 40 -10.44 1.17 24.04
CA LYS A 40 -10.77 1.44 22.64
C LYS A 40 -10.79 0.12 21.88
N ASP A 41 -11.90 -0.17 21.21
CA ASP A 41 -12.11 -1.38 20.43
C ASP A 41 -12.40 -0.96 18.98
N PHE A 42 -11.42 -1.21 18.11
CA PHE A 42 -11.50 -0.87 16.69
C PHE A 42 -11.91 -2.07 15.82
N THR A 43 -12.22 -3.24 16.38
CA THR A 43 -12.51 -4.45 15.59
C THR A 43 -13.69 -4.22 14.64
N LYS A 44 -14.79 -3.63 15.11
CA LYS A 44 -15.96 -3.34 14.25
C LYS A 44 -15.67 -2.30 13.17
N TYR A 45 -14.87 -1.29 13.51
CA TYR A 45 -14.43 -0.27 12.56
C TYR A 45 -13.58 -0.89 11.46
N ASP A 46 -12.62 -1.74 11.85
CA ASP A 46 -11.74 -2.46 10.94
C ASP A 46 -12.51 -3.40 10.01
N ASP A 47 -13.41 -4.21 10.55
CA ASP A 47 -14.28 -5.10 9.77
C ASP A 47 -15.12 -4.31 8.75
N THR A 48 -15.69 -3.18 9.18
CA THR A 48 -16.51 -2.31 8.31
C THR A 48 -15.67 -1.70 7.19
N LEU A 49 -14.49 -1.16 7.53
CA LEU A 49 -13.55 -0.59 6.57
C LEU A 49 -13.12 -1.64 5.54
N CYS A 50 -12.71 -2.82 6.00
CA CYS A 50 -12.26 -3.90 5.14
C CYS A 50 -13.37 -4.37 4.21
N ARG A 51 -14.59 -4.62 4.71
CA ARG A 51 -15.74 -5.02 3.88
C ARG A 51 -16.08 -3.97 2.81
N LEU A 52 -16.05 -2.69 3.17
CA LEU A 52 -16.30 -1.61 2.20
C LEU A 52 -15.20 -1.57 1.12
N LEU A 53 -13.93 -1.72 1.51
CA LEU A 53 -12.82 -1.75 0.58
C LEU A 53 -12.88 -2.98 -0.34
N GLU A 54 -13.15 -4.16 0.21
CA GLU A 54 -13.28 -5.40 -0.56
C GLU A 54 -14.46 -5.32 -1.54
N TYR A 55 -15.61 -4.85 -1.09
CA TYR A 55 -16.75 -4.66 -1.98
C TYR A 55 -16.44 -3.67 -3.11
N LEU A 56 -15.78 -2.55 -2.79
CA LEU A 56 -15.38 -1.58 -3.79
C LEU A 56 -14.33 -2.17 -4.73
N GLN A 57 -13.36 -2.96 -4.25
CA GLN A 57 -12.31 -3.53 -5.07
C GLN A 57 -12.84 -4.57 -6.07
N GLU A 58 -13.94 -5.28 -5.79
CA GLU A 58 -14.48 -6.31 -6.67
C GLU A 58 -15.26 -5.73 -7.86
N LYS A 59 -15.81 -4.51 -7.72
CA LYS A 59 -16.64 -3.87 -8.76
C LYS A 59 -15.86 -3.69 -10.07
N PRO A 60 -16.46 -4.00 -11.24
CA PRO A 60 -15.75 -3.90 -12.52
C PRO A 60 -15.49 -2.46 -12.98
N ASP A 61 -16.33 -1.50 -12.55
CA ASP A 61 -16.17 -0.09 -12.90
C ASP A 61 -15.67 0.69 -11.68
N GLN A 62 -14.44 1.21 -11.80
CA GLN A 62 -13.70 1.95 -10.77
C GLN A 62 -13.56 3.44 -11.10
N ARG A 63 -14.27 3.93 -12.12
CA ARG A 63 -14.14 5.32 -12.60
C ARG A 63 -14.64 6.35 -11.59
N ASP A 64 -15.46 5.92 -10.63
CA ASP A 64 -15.97 6.74 -9.54
C ASP A 64 -14.90 7.06 -8.47
N GLY A 65 -13.75 6.37 -8.47
CA GLY A 65 -12.64 6.63 -7.56
C GLY A 65 -12.99 6.42 -6.09
N LEU A 66 -14.07 5.70 -5.79
CA LEU A 66 -14.61 5.56 -4.44
C LEU A 66 -13.65 4.84 -3.51
N PHE A 67 -12.89 3.87 -4.01
CA PHE A 67 -11.86 3.16 -3.24
C PHE A 67 -10.80 4.13 -2.70
N SER A 68 -10.23 4.97 -3.59
CA SER A 68 -9.25 6.00 -3.19
C SER A 68 -9.85 7.05 -2.27
N ARG A 69 -11.10 7.45 -2.53
CA ARG A 69 -11.82 8.41 -1.70
C ARG A 69 -12.04 7.88 -0.29
N LEU A 70 -12.50 6.63 -0.14
CA LEU A 70 -12.69 5.97 1.15
C LEU A 70 -11.38 5.92 1.96
N LEU A 71 -10.29 5.48 1.35
CA LEU A 71 -8.97 5.47 2.00
C LEU A 71 -8.44 6.88 2.29
N SER A 72 -8.89 7.91 1.58
CA SER A 72 -8.49 9.29 1.86
C SER A 72 -9.32 9.92 2.98
N THR A 73 -10.60 9.56 3.09
CA THR A 73 -11.54 10.14 4.07
C THR A 73 -11.61 9.38 5.39
N ALA A 74 -11.21 8.09 5.40
CA ALA A 74 -11.27 7.26 6.60
C ALA A 74 -10.50 7.88 7.78
N PRO A 75 -11.04 7.96 8.99
CA PRO A 75 -10.34 8.59 10.11
C PRO A 75 -9.04 7.85 10.50
N LEU A 76 -9.01 6.53 10.34
CA LEU A 76 -7.86 5.67 10.62
C LEU A 76 -7.71 4.60 9.54
N ILE A 77 -6.48 4.34 9.08
CA ILE A 77 -6.22 3.18 8.22
C ILE A 77 -5.64 2.08 9.09
N THR A 78 -6.33 0.95 9.16
CA THR A 78 -5.96 -0.24 9.91
C THR A 78 -4.97 -1.09 9.12
N ASP A 79 -4.26 -1.99 9.81
CA ASP A 79 -3.30 -2.87 9.14
C ASP A 79 -4.01 -3.84 8.17
N ASN A 80 -5.22 -4.31 8.49
CA ASN A 80 -6.02 -5.13 7.58
C ASN A 80 -6.45 -4.35 6.32
N ALA A 81 -6.84 -3.07 6.46
CA ALA A 81 -7.12 -2.22 5.31
C ALA A 81 -5.88 -2.01 4.42
N LEU A 82 -4.67 -1.97 5.00
CA LEU A 82 -3.43 -1.94 4.22
C LEU A 82 -3.22 -3.24 3.43
N LEU A 83 -3.60 -4.40 3.96
CA LEU A 83 -3.55 -5.67 3.22
C LEU A 83 -4.51 -5.64 2.01
N VAL A 84 -5.72 -5.11 2.19
CA VAL A 84 -6.68 -4.95 1.07
C VAL A 84 -6.11 -3.99 0.01
N LEU A 85 -5.51 -2.87 0.43
CA LEU A 85 -4.83 -1.95 -0.49
C LEU A 85 -3.68 -2.64 -1.25
N LYS A 86 -2.86 -3.44 -0.57
CA LYS A 86 -1.76 -4.19 -1.20
C LYS A 86 -2.28 -5.14 -2.28
N ARG A 87 -3.34 -5.91 -1.99
CA ARG A 87 -4.00 -6.79 -2.96
C ARG A 87 -4.52 -6.00 -4.15
N TYR A 88 -5.14 -4.85 -3.92
CA TYR A 88 -5.63 -3.98 -4.99
C TYR A 88 -4.51 -3.43 -5.88
N CYS A 89 -3.33 -3.14 -5.33
CA CYS A 89 -2.15 -2.75 -6.11
C CYS A 89 -1.55 -3.90 -6.93
N GLN A 90 -1.71 -5.15 -6.48
CA GLN A 90 -1.18 -6.35 -7.14
C GLN A 90 -2.05 -6.89 -8.27
N ASP A 91 -3.34 -6.54 -8.31
CA ASP A 91 -4.24 -6.94 -9.38
C ASP A 91 -3.74 -6.41 -10.74
N GLU A 92 -3.35 -7.29 -11.65
CA GLU A 92 -2.79 -6.92 -12.96
C GLU A 92 -3.70 -5.97 -13.74
N THR A 93 -5.01 -6.20 -13.66
CA THR A 93 -6.02 -5.45 -14.43
C THR A 93 -6.22 -4.03 -13.88
N ARG A 94 -5.92 -3.83 -12.59
CA ARG A 94 -6.23 -2.59 -11.86
C ARG A 94 -5.02 -1.96 -11.17
N SER A 95 -3.83 -2.54 -11.33
CA SER A 95 -2.59 -2.12 -10.69
C SER A 95 -2.32 -0.64 -10.89
N TYR A 96 -2.61 -0.09 -12.07
CA TYR A 96 -2.50 1.36 -12.34
C TYR A 96 -3.34 2.21 -11.37
N LEU A 97 -4.59 1.82 -11.11
CA LEU A 97 -5.49 2.52 -10.19
C LEU A 97 -5.07 2.34 -8.73
N GLY A 98 -4.68 1.13 -8.34
CA GLY A 98 -4.15 0.86 -7.00
C GLY A 98 -2.91 1.67 -6.71
N MET A 99 -1.95 1.70 -7.64
CA MET A 99 -0.70 2.45 -7.52
C MET A 99 -0.94 3.97 -7.46
N ASN A 100 -1.86 4.51 -8.26
CA ASN A 100 -2.24 5.93 -8.17
C ASN A 100 -2.93 6.25 -6.85
N THR A 101 -3.79 5.34 -6.34
CA THR A 101 -4.40 5.48 -5.02
C THR A 101 -3.32 5.56 -3.93
N LEU A 102 -2.36 4.64 -3.96
CA LEU A 102 -1.24 4.62 -3.02
C LEU A 102 -0.43 5.93 -3.08
N ARG A 103 -0.11 6.42 -4.28
CA ARG A 103 0.54 7.72 -4.48
C ARG A 103 -0.26 8.86 -3.86
N ASP A 104 -1.56 8.90 -4.09
CA ASP A 104 -2.40 9.98 -3.58
C ASP A 104 -2.47 9.94 -2.03
N LEU A 105 -2.43 8.75 -1.42
CA LEU A 105 -2.36 8.59 0.04
C LEU A 105 -1.04 9.09 0.62
N ILE A 106 0.10 8.88 -0.05
CA ILE A 106 1.42 9.43 0.34
C ILE A 106 1.35 10.97 0.47
N PHE A 107 0.65 11.62 -0.46
CA PHE A 107 0.47 13.08 -0.42
C PHE A 107 -0.55 13.54 0.62
N ARG A 108 -1.69 12.85 0.74
CA ARG A 108 -2.82 13.29 1.55
C ARG A 108 -2.68 12.95 3.04
N ARG A 109 -1.99 11.86 3.39
CA ARG A 109 -1.87 11.37 4.78
C ARG A 109 -0.45 11.48 5.33
N ILE A 110 -0.04 12.69 5.71
CA ILE A 110 1.30 12.98 6.24
C ILE A 110 1.70 12.02 7.39
N ASN A 111 0.78 11.71 8.30
CA ASN A 111 1.03 10.82 9.45
C ASN A 111 1.37 9.36 9.09
N MET A 112 0.98 8.91 7.90
CA MET A 112 1.21 7.54 7.42
C MET A 112 2.04 7.51 6.13
N ARG A 113 2.58 8.66 5.73
CA ARG A 113 3.30 8.87 4.47
C ARG A 113 4.45 7.89 4.29
N GLU A 114 5.31 7.75 5.31
CA GLU A 114 6.44 6.81 5.25
C GLU A 114 5.96 5.37 5.08
N LYS A 115 4.91 4.94 5.81
CA LYS A 115 4.34 3.60 5.66
C LYS A 115 3.83 3.34 4.23
N PHE A 116 3.14 4.32 3.63
CA PHE A 116 2.67 4.18 2.25
C PHE A 116 3.81 4.22 1.24
N LEU A 117 4.85 5.02 1.49
CA LEU A 117 6.05 5.07 0.67
C LEU A 117 6.80 3.75 0.72
N ASP A 118 6.97 3.15 1.89
CA ASP A 118 7.57 1.83 2.05
C ASP A 118 6.81 0.76 1.24
N ILE A 119 5.47 0.75 1.33
CA ILE A 119 4.63 -0.17 0.54
C ILE A 119 4.84 0.06 -0.97
N LEU A 120 4.94 1.31 -1.42
CA LEU A 120 5.20 1.61 -2.84
C LEU A 120 6.56 1.09 -3.28
N LEU A 121 7.59 1.23 -2.44
CA LEU A 121 8.95 0.80 -2.70
C LEU A 121 9.12 -0.72 -2.61
N ASP A 122 8.29 -1.41 -1.84
CA ASP A 122 8.24 -2.87 -1.87
C ASP A 122 7.76 -3.37 -3.25
N PHE A 123 6.77 -2.69 -3.86
CA PHE A 123 6.27 -3.05 -5.20
C PHE A 123 7.28 -2.84 -6.33
N THR A 124 8.29 -2.02 -6.09
CA THR A 124 9.42 -1.75 -6.99
C THR A 124 10.28 -3.00 -7.24
N HIS A 125 10.17 -4.02 -6.38
CA HIS A 125 10.88 -5.29 -6.46
C HIS A 125 9.93 -6.47 -6.75
N ASN A 126 8.67 -6.19 -7.09
CA ASN A 126 7.66 -7.23 -7.32
C ASN A 126 8.00 -8.07 -8.56
N GLU A 127 7.70 -9.37 -8.54
CA GLU A 127 7.91 -10.28 -9.68
C GLU A 127 7.10 -9.85 -10.91
N ASN A 128 5.90 -9.33 -10.68
CA ASN A 128 5.02 -8.85 -11.73
C ASN A 128 5.58 -7.58 -12.38
N VAL A 129 5.92 -7.67 -13.66
CA VAL A 129 6.55 -6.59 -14.44
C VAL A 129 5.65 -5.35 -14.53
N SER A 130 4.32 -5.53 -14.67
CA SER A 130 3.37 -4.42 -14.79
C SER A 130 3.29 -3.62 -13.49
N VAL A 131 3.10 -4.33 -12.36
CA VAL A 131 3.07 -3.77 -11.01
C VAL A 131 4.39 -3.04 -10.71
N ARG A 132 5.51 -3.70 -10.99
CA ARG A 132 6.87 -3.16 -10.80
C ARG A 132 7.12 -1.89 -11.60
N ASN A 133 6.81 -1.89 -12.89
CA ASN A 133 7.02 -0.71 -13.75
C ASN A 133 6.15 0.48 -13.32
N ASN A 134 4.89 0.23 -12.90
CA ASN A 134 4.03 1.27 -12.34
C ASN A 134 4.61 1.85 -11.05
N ALA A 135 5.08 0.99 -10.13
CA ALA A 135 5.70 1.42 -8.88
C ALA A 135 6.97 2.26 -9.12
N ILE A 136 7.87 1.78 -9.99
CA ILE A 136 9.09 2.51 -10.38
C ILE A 136 8.76 3.88 -10.98
N ARG A 137 7.78 3.96 -11.89
CA ARG A 137 7.35 5.23 -12.50
C ARG A 137 6.92 6.24 -11.43
N ILE A 138 6.13 5.80 -10.45
CA ILE A 138 5.67 6.67 -9.36
C ILE A 138 6.84 7.03 -8.44
N ALA A 139 7.68 6.07 -8.06
CA ALA A 139 8.85 6.32 -7.22
C ALA A 139 9.80 7.35 -7.85
N LYS A 140 10.03 7.30 -9.17
CA LYS A 140 10.77 8.35 -9.89
C LYS A 140 10.14 9.73 -9.75
N SER A 141 8.84 9.83 -9.98
CA SER A 141 8.11 11.10 -9.86
C SER A 141 8.12 11.64 -8.43
N LEU A 142 8.14 10.75 -7.42
CA LEU A 142 8.29 11.15 -6.02
C LEU A 142 9.72 11.59 -5.70
N HIS A 143 10.74 10.95 -6.28
CA HIS A 143 12.15 11.26 -6.06
C HIS A 143 12.57 12.66 -6.51
N GLU A 144 11.84 13.25 -7.46
CA GLU A 144 11.98 14.67 -7.84
C GLU A 144 11.69 15.64 -6.68
N LYS A 145 10.99 15.19 -5.63
CA LYS A 145 10.65 15.99 -4.46
C LYS A 145 11.63 15.69 -3.32
N GLU A 146 12.21 16.75 -2.75
CA GLU A 146 13.21 16.65 -1.68
C GLU A 146 12.73 15.83 -0.48
N GLU A 147 11.44 15.94 -0.13
CA GLU A 147 10.83 15.23 1.00
C GLU A 147 10.86 13.70 0.87
N PHE A 148 10.92 13.14 -0.36
CA PHE A 148 10.96 11.69 -0.58
C PHE A 148 12.32 11.19 -1.04
N LYS A 149 13.15 12.08 -1.60
CA LYS A 149 14.42 11.77 -2.24
C LYS A 149 15.30 10.85 -1.39
N GLN A 150 15.55 11.23 -0.14
CA GLN A 150 16.42 10.48 0.77
C GLN A 150 15.86 9.08 1.12
N SER A 151 14.55 8.97 1.33
CA SER A 151 13.91 7.70 1.70
C SER A 151 13.98 6.70 0.53
N ILE A 152 13.71 7.18 -0.69
CA ILE A 152 13.76 6.38 -1.93
C ILE A 152 15.19 5.91 -2.23
N GLU A 153 16.18 6.81 -2.14
CA GLU A 153 17.59 6.45 -2.35
C GLU A 153 18.09 5.44 -1.32
N ARG A 154 17.75 5.63 -0.04
CA ARG A 154 18.09 4.70 1.03
C ARG A 154 17.51 3.32 0.76
N HIS A 155 16.28 3.24 0.30
CA HIS A 155 15.64 1.98 -0.04
C HIS A 155 16.32 1.30 -1.24
N ALA A 156 16.61 2.03 -2.32
CA ALA A 156 17.31 1.49 -3.48
C ALA A 156 18.71 0.93 -3.11
N LEU A 157 19.47 1.70 -2.31
CA LEU A 157 20.79 1.28 -1.83
C LEU A 157 20.71 0.09 -0.87
N LYS A 158 19.66 -0.01 -0.05
CA LYS A 158 19.43 -1.16 0.84
C LYS A 158 19.31 -2.45 0.03
N PHE A 159 18.54 -2.45 -1.07
CA PHE A 159 18.41 -3.63 -1.93
C PHE A 159 19.68 -3.99 -2.70
N LEU A 160 20.48 -2.99 -3.10
CA LEU A 160 21.83 -3.26 -3.64
C LEU A 160 22.76 -3.88 -2.60
N LYS A 161 22.74 -3.38 -1.35
CA LYS A 161 23.52 -3.97 -0.25
C LYS A 161 23.09 -5.40 0.07
N HIS A 162 21.82 -5.74 -0.13
CA HIS A 162 21.38 -7.12 0.05
C HIS A 162 22.07 -8.08 -0.93
N LEU A 163 22.41 -7.64 -2.15
CA LEU A 163 23.16 -8.47 -3.11
C LEU A 163 24.55 -8.88 -2.62
N THR A 164 25.13 -8.20 -1.62
CA THR A 164 26.40 -8.60 -1.01
C THR A 164 26.23 -9.57 0.16
N ALA A 165 25.00 -9.82 0.61
CA ALA A 165 24.69 -10.77 1.65
C ALA A 165 24.63 -12.20 1.08
N SER A 166 24.89 -13.18 1.95
CA SER A 166 24.86 -14.61 1.58
C SER A 166 23.47 -15.11 1.15
N GLN A 167 22.40 -14.41 1.56
CA GLN A 167 21.02 -14.83 1.31
C GLN A 167 20.14 -13.65 0.85
N PRO A 168 19.17 -13.91 -0.04
CA PRO A 168 18.19 -12.91 -0.47
C PRO A 168 17.23 -12.51 0.65
N PRO A 169 16.81 -11.22 0.73
CA PRO A 169 15.77 -10.79 1.65
C PRO A 169 14.46 -11.52 1.37
N GLU A 170 13.76 -11.93 2.43
CA GLU A 170 12.43 -12.53 2.32
C GLU A 170 11.44 -11.64 1.54
N ALA A 171 11.62 -10.31 1.63
CA ALA A 171 10.80 -9.33 0.91
C ALA A 171 10.87 -9.43 -0.64
N LEU A 172 11.87 -10.09 -1.20
CA LEU A 172 11.95 -10.35 -2.65
C LEU A 172 11.01 -11.46 -3.11
N PHE A 173 10.59 -12.33 -2.20
CA PHE A 173 9.71 -13.44 -2.49
C PHE A 173 8.29 -13.07 -2.07
N GLY A 174 7.35 -13.10 -3.02
CA GLY A 174 5.94 -12.85 -2.71
C GLY A 174 5.43 -13.80 -1.62
N ASP A 175 4.39 -13.39 -0.89
CA ASP A 175 3.79 -14.19 0.20
C ASP A 175 3.40 -15.61 -0.24
N ASP A 176 3.13 -15.82 -1.53
CA ASP A 176 2.77 -17.11 -2.14
C ASP A 176 3.94 -18.11 -2.25
N LYS A 177 5.20 -17.65 -2.20
CA LYS A 177 6.39 -18.52 -2.35
C LYS A 177 6.85 -19.21 -1.06
N LYS A 178 6.14 -19.04 0.06
CA LYS A 178 6.34 -19.86 1.27
C LYS A 178 6.07 -21.36 1.03
N SER A 179 5.48 -21.72 -0.12
CA SER A 179 5.17 -23.10 -0.51
C SER A 179 6.11 -23.70 -1.57
N SER A 180 7.08 -22.96 -2.13
CA SER A 180 7.95 -23.50 -3.19
C SER A 180 9.14 -24.30 -2.64
N THR A 181 9.38 -25.47 -3.22
CA THR A 181 10.43 -26.46 -2.88
C THR A 181 11.87 -25.95 -3.04
N ILE A 182 12.07 -24.75 -3.59
CA ILE A 182 13.38 -24.12 -3.73
C ILE A 182 13.67 -23.42 -2.39
N PRO A 183 14.75 -23.73 -1.68
CA PRO A 183 15.11 -23.01 -0.46
C PRO A 183 15.26 -21.52 -0.80
N ASN A 184 14.54 -20.64 -0.08
CA ASN A 184 14.72 -19.18 -0.13
C ASN A 184 16.14 -18.74 0.28
N ASP A 185 17.04 -19.68 0.54
CA ASP A 185 18.41 -19.47 1.02
C ASP A 185 19.43 -19.17 -0.08
N THR A 186 19.09 -19.32 -1.37
CA THR A 186 20.06 -19.13 -2.47
C THR A 186 19.62 -18.05 -3.44
N TRP A 187 20.52 -17.11 -3.75
CA TRP A 187 20.32 -16.12 -4.79
C TRP A 187 20.09 -16.79 -6.15
N THR A 188 19.00 -16.42 -6.81
CA THR A 188 18.71 -16.78 -8.22
C THR A 188 18.95 -15.57 -9.12
N GLU A 189 19.24 -15.80 -10.40
CA GLU A 189 19.44 -14.71 -11.37
C GLU A 189 18.22 -13.76 -11.41
N ASP A 190 17.01 -14.31 -11.30
CA ASP A 190 15.78 -13.51 -11.27
C ASP A 190 15.66 -12.68 -10.00
N SER A 191 15.99 -13.23 -8.82
CA SER A 191 16.00 -12.46 -7.56
C SER A 191 17.03 -11.33 -7.56
N ILE A 192 18.20 -11.54 -8.19
CA ILE A 192 19.23 -10.49 -8.36
C ILE A 192 18.70 -9.38 -9.29
N ARG A 193 18.08 -9.76 -10.40
CA ARG A 193 17.50 -8.82 -11.38
C ARG A 193 16.38 -7.97 -10.81
N LEU A 194 15.70 -8.39 -9.73
CA LEU A 194 14.65 -7.60 -9.08
C LEU A 194 15.20 -6.43 -8.25
N CYS A 195 16.44 -6.49 -7.75
CA CYS A 195 17.06 -5.44 -6.92
C CYS A 195 17.56 -4.23 -7.71
N LEU A 196 17.85 -4.41 -9.00
CA LEU A 196 18.48 -3.40 -9.86
C LEU A 196 17.54 -2.32 -10.43
N PRO A 197 16.28 -2.60 -10.81
CA PRO A 197 15.45 -1.69 -11.59
C PRO A 197 15.27 -0.32 -10.94
N LEU A 198 14.88 -0.23 -9.67
CA LEU A 198 14.69 1.07 -9.02
C LEU A 198 15.98 1.90 -9.05
N TYR A 199 17.11 1.31 -8.65
CA TYR A 199 18.40 1.99 -8.65
C TYR A 199 18.80 2.49 -10.04
N LEU A 200 18.78 1.62 -11.04
CA LEU A 200 19.13 1.97 -12.43
C LEU A 200 18.24 3.10 -12.95
N SER A 201 17.00 3.11 -12.51
CA SER A 201 16.00 4.07 -12.94
C SER A 201 16.22 5.48 -12.34
N LEU A 202 16.92 5.57 -11.19
CA LEU A 202 17.26 6.81 -10.51
C LEU A 202 18.62 7.38 -10.96
N MET A 203 19.51 6.57 -11.54
CA MET A 203 20.85 6.99 -11.98
C MET A 203 20.85 8.18 -12.97
N PRO A 204 20.00 8.23 -14.01
CA PRO A 204 20.00 9.36 -14.95
C PRO A 204 19.65 10.71 -14.29
N SER A 205 18.99 10.68 -13.15
CA SER A 205 18.52 11.85 -12.42
C SER A 205 19.44 12.28 -11.27
N ASN A 206 20.47 11.48 -10.95
CA ASN A 206 21.37 11.72 -9.82
C ASN A 206 22.82 11.30 -10.17
N HIS A 207 23.60 12.25 -10.69
CA HIS A 207 25.02 12.04 -10.98
C HIS A 207 25.88 11.75 -9.73
N TYR A 208 25.36 11.99 -8.52
CA TYR A 208 26.03 11.65 -7.25
C TYR A 208 26.02 10.16 -6.92
N LEU A 209 25.13 9.36 -7.51
CA LEU A 209 25.10 7.90 -7.32
C LEU A 209 26.18 7.17 -8.15
N ILE A 210 27.00 7.90 -8.91
CA ILE A 210 28.05 7.38 -9.81
C ILE A 210 29.43 7.35 -9.11
N GLN A 211 29.59 7.93 -7.92
CA GLN A 211 30.91 7.94 -7.28
C GLN A 211 31.20 6.62 -6.52
N PRO A 212 32.43 6.09 -6.68
CA PRO A 212 32.85 4.75 -6.24
C PRO A 212 32.91 4.60 -4.72
#